data_AF-A0A537AZS0-F1
#
_entry.id   AF-A0A537AZS0-F1
#
_cell.length_a   1.000
_cell.length_b   1.000
_cell.length_c   1.000
_cell.angle_alpha   90.00
_cell.angle_beta   90.00
_cell.angle_gamma   90.00
#
_symmetry.space_group_name_H-M   'P 1'
#
loop_
_entity.id
_entity.type
_entity.pdbx_description
1 polymer ?
#
loop_
_entity_poly.entity_id
_entity_poly.type
_entity_poly.pdbx_seq_one_letter_code
_entity_poly.pdbx_strand_id
1 'polypeptide(L)'
;MVKVALHVCGNGVPQLLDGEPVVSGLFEQVRTRGGRVQLNFDATEGEVDVARLQAFMLSRPDVTFITQHSDTNAPVAAALADVPNRAVLFDASLGRGHAPDVWPAALPSVQCGYAGSLGPEELPRALPRIYEAAGNADFWIAMEGRLRDAHDRFDTHAARICLDIVGDDLTQRPVMPPPRPRRRQCELIDLVDSGLTREDGAERDFEMMLRRLVHATRDSLDPHVATVRRRAENLLLRKGTANPLRSDATAPQVAIKRPNPH
;
A
#
# COMPACT_ATOMS: atom_id res chain seq x y z
N MET A 1 12.29 -13.58 18.19
CA MET A 1 11.09 -13.05 18.90
C MET A 1 9.86 -13.49 18.11
N VAL A 2 8.82 -13.99 18.78
CA VAL A 2 7.58 -14.42 18.11
C VAL A 2 6.81 -13.19 17.63
N LYS A 3 6.50 -13.13 16.32
CA LYS A 3 5.59 -12.12 15.77
C LYS A 3 4.17 -12.49 16.14
N VAL A 4 3.41 -11.54 16.67
CA VAL A 4 2.03 -11.73 17.12
C VAL A 4 1.08 -10.93 16.25
N ALA A 5 -0.18 -11.33 16.21
CA ALA A 5 -1.25 -10.58 15.57
C ALA A 5 -2.44 -10.47 16.52
N LEU A 6 -3.17 -9.35 16.44
CA LEU A 6 -4.43 -9.14 17.13
C LEU A 6 -5.56 -9.06 16.10
N HIS A 7 -6.63 -9.80 16.33
CA HIS A 7 -7.86 -9.68 15.57
C HIS A 7 -8.91 -9.00 16.45
N VAL A 8 -9.39 -7.83 16.04
CA VAL A 8 -10.37 -7.02 16.76
C VAL A 8 -11.68 -7.01 15.96
N CYS A 9 -12.75 -7.54 16.53
CA CYS A 9 -14.05 -7.71 15.88
C CYS A 9 -15.18 -7.00 16.62
N GLY A 10 -16.27 -6.69 15.91
CA GLY A 10 -17.49 -6.14 16.48
C GLY A 10 -17.23 -4.87 17.28
N ASN A 11 -17.78 -4.80 18.51
CA ASN A 11 -17.61 -3.66 19.41
C ASN A 11 -16.15 -3.43 19.85
N GLY A 12 -15.24 -4.37 19.62
CA GLY A 12 -13.82 -4.21 19.94
C GLY A 12 -13.15 -3.08 19.16
N VAL A 13 -13.59 -2.81 17.93
CA VAL A 13 -13.02 -1.73 17.10
C VAL A 13 -13.33 -0.35 17.68
N PRO A 14 -14.60 0.02 17.94
CA PRO A 14 -14.90 1.28 18.60
C PRO A 14 -14.29 1.36 20.01
N GLN A 15 -14.29 0.26 20.79
CA GLN A 15 -13.60 0.21 22.10
C GLN A 15 -12.11 0.53 22.00
N LEU A 16 -11.41 -0.01 20.98
CA LEU A 16 -10.01 0.33 20.72
C LEU A 16 -9.83 1.81 20.39
N LEU A 17 -10.72 2.38 19.55
CA LEU A 17 -10.68 3.80 19.23
C LEU A 17 -10.97 4.69 20.45
N ASP A 18 -11.83 4.23 21.36
CA ASP A 18 -12.18 4.83 22.66
C ASP A 18 -11.10 4.72 23.73
N GLY A 19 -10.02 3.97 23.46
CA GLY A 19 -8.99 3.76 24.45
C GLY A 19 -9.47 2.87 25.60
N GLU A 20 -10.46 2.00 25.37
CA GLU A 20 -10.92 1.04 26.36
C GLU A 20 -9.72 0.22 26.88
N PRO A 21 -9.52 0.12 28.21
CA PRO A 21 -8.27 -0.39 28.78
C PRO A 21 -7.86 -1.80 28.34
N VAL A 22 -8.81 -2.72 28.16
CA VAL A 22 -8.51 -4.12 27.85
C VAL A 22 -8.04 -4.26 26.40
N VAL A 23 -8.84 -3.78 25.44
CA VAL A 23 -8.49 -3.88 24.01
C VAL A 23 -7.26 -3.05 23.69
N SER A 24 -7.13 -1.87 24.31
CA SER A 24 -5.94 -1.01 24.15
C SER A 24 -4.69 -1.65 24.74
N GLY A 25 -4.81 -2.33 25.90
CA GLY A 25 -3.71 -3.09 26.49
C GLY A 25 -3.22 -4.22 25.60
N LEU A 26 -4.13 -4.99 25.00
CA LEU A 26 -3.80 -6.04 24.03
C LEU A 26 -3.12 -5.47 22.78
N PHE A 27 -3.66 -4.36 22.26
CA PHE A 27 -3.08 -3.64 21.13
C PHE A 27 -1.62 -3.24 21.39
N GLU A 28 -1.32 -2.64 22.54
CA GLU A 28 0.05 -2.23 22.89
C GLU A 28 1.01 -3.42 23.04
N GLN A 29 0.55 -4.55 23.59
CA GLN A 29 1.36 -5.78 23.65
C GLN A 29 1.71 -6.32 22.26
N VAL A 30 0.80 -6.22 21.30
CA VAL A 30 1.05 -6.61 19.91
C VAL A 30 1.97 -5.63 19.22
N ARG A 31 1.73 -4.32 19.37
CA ARG A 31 2.56 -3.25 18.80
C ARG A 31 4.01 -3.32 19.26
N THR A 32 4.24 -3.45 20.57
CA THR A 32 5.60 -3.51 21.16
C THR A 32 6.43 -4.71 20.67
N ARG A 33 5.80 -5.73 20.08
CA ARG A 33 6.45 -6.90 19.47
C ARG A 33 6.59 -6.78 17.95
N GLY A 34 6.26 -5.64 17.35
CA GLY A 34 6.23 -5.46 15.90
C GLY A 34 5.17 -6.35 15.23
N GLY A 35 4.05 -6.57 15.91
CA GLY A 35 2.93 -7.36 15.43
C GLY A 35 2.03 -6.60 14.45
N ARG A 36 0.93 -7.25 14.05
CA ARG A 36 -0.08 -6.69 13.13
C ARG A 36 -1.46 -6.70 13.77
N VAL A 37 -2.32 -5.79 13.36
CA VAL A 37 -3.67 -5.66 13.93
C VAL A 37 -4.70 -5.72 12.81
N GLN A 38 -5.59 -6.71 12.85
CA GLN A 38 -6.71 -6.83 11.95
C GLN A 38 -7.96 -6.23 12.60
N LEU A 39 -8.60 -5.30 11.89
CA LEU A 39 -9.82 -4.61 12.30
C LEU A 39 -10.96 -5.09 11.42
N ASN A 40 -11.86 -5.86 12.02
CA ASN A 40 -13.06 -6.38 11.39
C ASN A 40 -14.28 -5.66 11.96
N PHE A 41 -15.05 -5.05 11.08
CA PHE A 41 -16.26 -4.31 11.41
C PHE A 41 -17.23 -4.41 10.24
N ASP A 42 -18.52 -4.26 10.52
CA ASP A 42 -19.54 -4.05 9.51
C ASP A 42 -20.01 -2.60 9.61
N ALA A 43 -19.72 -1.80 8.58
CA ALA A 43 -20.12 -0.38 8.55
C ALA A 43 -21.65 -0.18 8.59
N THR A 44 -22.45 -1.24 8.41
CA THR A 44 -23.92 -1.17 8.53
C THR A 44 -24.44 -1.46 9.93
N GLU A 45 -23.69 -2.18 10.77
CA GLU A 45 -24.11 -2.57 12.13
C GLU A 45 -23.63 -1.60 13.23
N GLY A 46 -22.82 -0.60 12.86
CA GLY A 46 -22.39 0.48 13.73
C GLY A 46 -21.52 1.48 13.00
N GLU A 47 -21.59 2.76 13.41
CA GLU A 47 -20.76 3.81 12.85
C GLU A 47 -19.31 3.63 13.30
N VAL A 48 -18.49 2.94 12.50
CA VAL A 48 -17.05 3.14 12.59
C VAL A 48 -16.77 4.56 12.16
N ASP A 49 -16.38 5.41 13.11
CA ASP A 49 -15.90 6.76 12.80
C ASP A 49 -14.63 6.64 11.96
N VAL A 50 -14.80 6.75 10.65
CA VAL A 50 -13.74 6.57 9.65
C VAL A 50 -12.63 7.60 9.82
N ALA A 51 -12.97 8.85 10.18
CA ALA A 51 -11.99 9.90 10.38
C ALA A 51 -11.13 9.58 11.61
N ARG A 52 -11.76 9.12 12.70
CA ARG A 52 -11.05 8.69 13.90
C ARG A 52 -10.21 7.44 13.66
N LEU A 53 -10.72 6.47 12.92
CA LEU A 53 -9.97 5.28 12.53
C LEU A 53 -8.73 5.65 11.70
N GLN A 54 -8.89 6.54 10.72
CA GLN A 54 -7.79 7.04 9.90
C GLN A 54 -6.72 7.74 10.77
N ALA A 55 -7.14 8.65 11.65
CA ALA A 55 -6.23 9.32 12.58
C ALA A 55 -5.52 8.34 13.53
N PHE A 56 -6.24 7.32 14.00
CA PHE A 56 -5.68 6.25 14.83
C PHE A 56 -4.58 5.48 14.09
N MET A 57 -4.82 5.09 12.83
CA MET A 57 -3.83 4.37 12.02
C MET A 57 -2.62 5.23 11.67
N LEU A 58 -2.83 6.49 11.27
CA LEU A 58 -1.76 7.42 10.87
C LEU A 58 -0.84 7.79 12.03
N SER A 59 -1.36 7.86 13.25
CA SER A 59 -0.55 8.12 14.46
C SER A 59 0.29 6.92 14.90
N ARG A 60 0.15 5.76 14.23
CA ARG A 60 0.84 4.50 14.55
C ARG A 60 1.50 3.88 13.32
N PRO A 61 2.46 4.59 12.69
CA PRO A 61 3.10 4.13 11.45
C PRO A 61 3.93 2.85 11.64
N ASP A 62 4.24 2.47 12.88
CA ASP A 62 4.94 1.25 13.27
C ASP A 62 4.05 -0.01 13.24
N VAL A 63 2.74 0.14 13.09
CA VAL A 63 1.78 -0.97 13.06
C VAL A 63 1.21 -1.16 11.67
N THR A 64 1.24 -2.40 11.17
CA THR A 64 0.43 -2.77 10.01
C THR A 64 -1.00 -3.05 10.46
N PHE A 65 -1.94 -2.29 9.92
CA PHE A 65 -3.37 -2.48 10.12
C PHE A 65 -3.97 -3.23 8.93
N ILE A 66 -4.65 -4.34 9.19
CA ILE A 66 -5.39 -5.10 8.17
C ILE A 66 -6.86 -4.71 8.28
N THR A 67 -7.43 -4.08 7.26
CA THR A 67 -8.86 -3.78 7.21
C THR A 67 -9.58 -4.80 6.34
N GLN A 68 -10.74 -5.25 6.78
CA GLN A 68 -11.60 -6.14 6.00
C GLN A 68 -12.35 -5.37 4.91
N HIS A 69 -12.28 -5.86 3.68
CA HIS A 69 -13.02 -5.33 2.54
C HIS A 69 -14.20 -6.24 2.18
N SER A 70 -15.38 -5.63 2.12
CA SER A 70 -16.67 -6.17 1.72
C SER A 70 -17.45 -5.04 1.02
N ASP A 71 -18.59 -5.37 0.41
CA ASP A 71 -19.49 -4.36 -0.17
C ASP A 71 -19.98 -3.36 0.89
N THR A 72 -20.27 -3.83 2.10
CA THR A 72 -20.70 -2.96 3.22
C THR A 72 -19.58 -2.02 3.68
N ASN A 73 -18.32 -2.47 3.60
CA ASN A 73 -17.16 -1.67 4.00
C ASN A 73 -16.54 -0.86 2.85
N ALA A 74 -17.13 -0.86 1.65
CA ALA A 74 -16.58 -0.14 0.49
C ALA A 74 -16.32 1.36 0.77
N PRO A 75 -17.20 2.12 1.46
CA PRO A 75 -16.93 3.51 1.82
C PRO A 75 -15.70 3.67 2.73
N VAL A 76 -15.53 2.77 3.70
CA VAL A 76 -14.38 2.79 4.62
C VAL A 76 -13.09 2.47 3.88
N ALA A 77 -13.13 1.49 2.98
CA ALA A 77 -12.00 1.13 2.14
C ALA A 77 -11.55 2.29 1.23
N ALA A 78 -12.49 3.07 0.69
CA ALA A 78 -12.18 4.25 -0.10
C ALA A 78 -11.53 5.36 0.75
N ALA A 79 -12.10 5.66 1.92
CA ALA A 79 -11.59 6.71 2.81
C ALA A 79 -10.18 6.41 3.37
N LEU A 80 -9.84 5.13 3.54
CA LEU A 80 -8.54 4.70 4.06
C LEU A 80 -7.51 4.43 2.94
N ALA A 81 -7.81 4.72 1.67
CA ALA A 81 -6.99 4.28 0.53
C ALA A 81 -5.53 4.77 0.60
N ASP A 82 -5.32 5.98 1.11
CA ASP A 82 -4.00 6.61 1.19
C ASP A 82 -3.26 6.34 2.51
N VAL A 83 -3.79 5.46 3.38
CA VAL A 83 -3.14 5.13 4.65
C VAL A 83 -1.97 4.17 4.40
N PRO A 84 -0.71 4.58 4.63
CA PRO A 84 0.46 3.87 4.12
C PRO A 84 0.77 2.55 4.85
N ASN A 85 0.32 2.42 6.10
CA ASN A 85 0.49 1.22 6.93
C ASN A 85 -0.73 0.30 6.88
N ARG A 86 -1.58 0.44 5.84
CA ARG A 86 -2.75 -0.40 5.61
C ARG A 86 -2.42 -1.62 4.75
N ALA A 87 -2.93 -2.76 5.18
CA ALA A 87 -3.11 -3.96 4.39
C ALA A 87 -4.61 -4.27 4.29
N VAL A 88 -5.03 -5.02 3.27
CA VAL A 88 -6.46 -5.29 3.01
C VAL A 88 -6.72 -6.79 2.98
N LEU A 89 -7.74 -7.24 3.70
CA LEU A 89 -8.25 -8.61 3.59
C LEU A 89 -9.57 -8.58 2.81
N PHE A 90 -9.59 -9.20 1.62
CA PHE A 90 -10.81 -9.41 0.87
C PHE A 90 -11.61 -10.56 1.48
N ASP A 91 -12.69 -10.21 2.19
CA ASP A 91 -13.62 -11.14 2.81
C ASP A 91 -15.04 -10.60 2.67
N ALA A 92 -15.66 -10.93 1.53
CA ALA A 92 -17.03 -10.53 1.21
C ALA A 92 -18.06 -11.06 2.23
N SER A 93 -17.73 -12.14 2.94
CA SER A 93 -18.64 -12.80 3.88
C SER A 93 -18.64 -12.19 5.28
N LEU A 94 -17.77 -11.21 5.56
CA LEU A 94 -17.59 -10.63 6.90
C LEU A 94 -17.31 -11.71 7.97
N GLY A 95 -16.48 -12.70 7.63
CA GLY A 95 -16.17 -13.82 8.52
C GLY A 95 -17.22 -14.93 8.57
N ARG A 96 -18.34 -14.85 7.83
CA ARG A 96 -19.34 -15.93 7.76
C ARG A 96 -18.85 -17.19 7.03
N GLY A 97 -17.72 -17.10 6.34
CA GLY A 97 -17.05 -18.27 5.75
C GLY A 97 -17.69 -18.74 4.45
N HIS A 98 -18.24 -17.81 3.65
CA HIS A 98 -18.72 -18.08 2.29
C HIS A 98 -17.68 -17.67 1.25
N ALA A 99 -17.46 -18.51 0.23
CA ALA A 99 -16.67 -18.13 -0.94
C ALA A 99 -17.43 -17.05 -1.72
N PRO A 100 -16.77 -15.97 -2.15
CA PRO A 100 -17.32 -15.13 -3.19
C PRO A 100 -17.28 -15.86 -4.55
N ASP A 101 -18.18 -15.46 -5.45
CA ASP A 101 -18.16 -15.90 -6.85
C ASP A 101 -16.96 -15.32 -7.61
N VAL A 102 -16.45 -14.17 -7.17
CA VAL A 102 -15.25 -13.53 -7.73
C VAL A 102 -14.49 -12.83 -6.60
N TRP A 103 -13.18 -13.07 -6.50
CA TRP A 103 -12.33 -12.29 -5.61
C TRP A 103 -11.89 -10.98 -6.28
N PRO A 104 -11.84 -9.86 -5.56
CA PRO A 104 -11.38 -8.59 -6.11
C PRO A 104 -9.92 -8.63 -6.56
N ALA A 105 -9.58 -7.81 -7.55
CA ALA A 105 -8.20 -7.65 -7.98
C ALA A 105 -7.33 -7.06 -6.86
N ALA A 106 -6.06 -7.49 -6.78
CA ALA A 106 -5.13 -6.94 -5.79
C ALA A 106 -4.96 -5.42 -5.97
N LEU A 107 -4.93 -4.69 -4.84
CA LEU A 107 -4.76 -3.25 -4.85
C LEU A 107 -3.28 -2.87 -5.11
N PRO A 108 -3.00 -1.89 -5.99
CA PRO A 108 -1.62 -1.49 -6.27
C PRO A 108 -0.89 -1.01 -5.01
N SER A 109 0.30 -1.57 -4.76
CA SER A 109 1.20 -1.17 -3.66
C SER A 109 0.63 -1.36 -2.25
N VAL A 110 -0.48 -2.10 -2.10
CA VAL A 110 -1.08 -2.47 -0.82
C VAL A 110 -0.96 -3.99 -0.66
N GLN A 111 -0.58 -4.44 0.53
CA GLN A 111 -0.57 -5.88 0.79
C GLN A 111 -2.02 -6.40 0.85
N CYS A 112 -2.36 -7.38 0.02
CA CYS A 112 -3.71 -7.94 -0.05
C CYS A 112 -3.75 -9.39 0.43
N GLY A 113 -4.83 -9.73 1.14
CA GLY A 113 -5.16 -11.07 1.58
C GLY A 113 -6.50 -11.52 1.00
N TYR A 114 -6.67 -12.83 0.84
CA TYR A 114 -7.90 -13.43 0.33
C TYR A 114 -8.48 -14.40 1.36
N ALA A 115 -9.76 -14.24 1.67
CA ALA A 115 -10.51 -15.11 2.56
C ALA A 115 -11.89 -15.45 1.98
N GLY A 116 -12.65 -16.29 2.68
CA GLY A 116 -13.98 -16.73 2.27
C GLY A 116 -14.01 -18.24 2.00
N SER A 117 -14.51 -18.99 2.98
CA SER A 117 -14.67 -20.47 2.96
C SER A 117 -13.41 -21.31 2.71
N LEU A 118 -12.23 -20.68 2.63
CA LEU A 118 -10.97 -21.37 2.35
C LEU A 118 -10.67 -22.46 3.38
N GLY A 119 -10.29 -23.64 2.90
CA GLY A 119 -9.99 -24.84 3.68
C GLY A 119 -9.61 -26.00 2.77
N PRO A 120 -9.37 -27.22 3.31
CA PRO A 120 -8.84 -28.34 2.55
C PRO A 120 -9.62 -28.68 1.27
N GLU A 121 -10.95 -28.61 1.35
CA GLU A 121 -11.85 -28.96 0.24
C GLU A 121 -11.91 -27.88 -0.85
N GLU A 122 -11.85 -26.60 -0.46
CA GLU A 122 -12.07 -25.48 -1.38
C GLU A 122 -10.77 -24.94 -1.99
N LEU A 123 -9.63 -25.09 -1.29
CA LEU A 123 -8.35 -24.56 -1.74
C LEU A 123 -7.96 -24.93 -3.18
N PRO A 124 -8.10 -26.20 -3.63
CA PRO A 124 -7.73 -26.56 -5.00
C PRO A 124 -8.52 -25.78 -6.08
N ARG A 125 -9.73 -25.34 -5.75
CA ARG A 125 -10.59 -24.55 -6.66
C ARG A 125 -10.40 -23.05 -6.49
N ALA A 126 -10.15 -22.60 -5.26
CA ALA A 126 -9.99 -21.19 -4.95
C ALA A 126 -8.62 -20.64 -5.37
N LEU A 127 -7.53 -21.40 -5.22
CA LEU A 127 -6.17 -20.92 -5.52
C LEU A 127 -6.01 -20.40 -6.96
N PRO A 128 -6.44 -21.12 -8.03
CA PRO A 128 -6.36 -20.59 -9.39
C PRO A 128 -7.09 -19.26 -9.58
N ARG A 129 -8.27 -19.11 -8.97
CA ARG A 129 -9.11 -17.89 -9.04
C ARG A 129 -8.48 -16.73 -8.27
N ILE A 130 -7.88 -17.03 -7.12
CA ILE A 130 -7.14 -16.05 -6.33
C ILE A 130 -5.87 -15.62 -7.07
N TYR A 131 -5.16 -16.52 -7.76
CA TYR A 131 -4.01 -16.16 -8.58
C TYR A 131 -4.38 -15.22 -9.72
N GLU A 132 -5.49 -15.50 -10.40
CA GLU A 132 -6.01 -14.62 -11.44
C GLU A 132 -6.34 -13.23 -10.87
N ALA A 133 -7.02 -13.15 -9.74
CA ALA A 133 -7.36 -11.89 -9.08
C ALA A 133 -6.12 -11.13 -8.56
N ALA A 134 -5.16 -11.84 -7.96
CA ALA A 134 -3.94 -11.24 -7.44
C ALA A 134 -2.97 -10.81 -8.57
N GLY A 135 -3.04 -11.48 -9.72
CA GLY A 135 -2.10 -11.32 -10.81
C GLY A 135 -0.66 -11.55 -10.35
N ASN A 136 0.17 -10.51 -10.43
CA ASN A 136 1.57 -10.54 -10.03
C ASN A 136 1.84 -9.95 -8.63
N ALA A 137 0.79 -9.62 -7.87
CA ALA A 137 0.97 -9.09 -6.52
C ALA A 137 1.32 -10.20 -5.54
N ASP A 138 2.19 -9.91 -4.58
CA ASP A 138 2.35 -10.75 -3.40
C ASP A 138 1.06 -10.69 -2.57
N PHE A 139 0.60 -11.84 -2.10
CA PHE A 139 -0.63 -11.93 -1.32
C PHE A 139 -0.53 -13.01 -0.23
N TRP A 140 -1.51 -13.01 0.67
CA TRP A 140 -1.72 -14.12 1.61
C TRP A 140 -3.15 -14.65 1.51
N ILE A 141 -3.38 -15.84 2.05
CA ILE A 141 -4.73 -16.38 2.25
C ILE A 141 -5.01 -16.48 3.74
N ALA A 142 -6.26 -16.27 4.14
CA ALA A 142 -6.69 -16.39 5.53
C ALA A 142 -7.85 -17.40 5.65
N MET A 143 -7.76 -18.23 6.68
CA MET A 143 -8.72 -19.28 7.00
C MET A 143 -9.05 -19.21 8.48
N GLU A 144 -10.32 -19.39 8.82
CA GLU A 144 -10.76 -19.52 10.21
C GLU A 144 -11.60 -20.79 10.37
N GLY A 145 -12.89 -20.73 10.02
CA GLY A 145 -13.84 -21.80 10.34
C GLY A 145 -13.49 -23.18 9.79
N ARG A 146 -12.85 -23.27 8.61
CA ARG A 146 -12.47 -24.56 8.01
C ARG A 146 -11.21 -25.19 8.62
N LEU A 147 -10.55 -24.48 9.54
CA LEU A 147 -9.43 -25.00 10.33
C LEU A 147 -9.85 -25.25 11.79
N ARG A 148 -11.16 -25.40 12.04
CA ARG A 148 -11.70 -25.70 13.36
C ARG A 148 -12.38 -27.05 13.37
N ASP A 149 -12.20 -27.79 14.46
CA ASP A 149 -12.90 -29.04 14.71
C ASP A 149 -14.36 -28.79 15.16
N ALA A 150 -15.10 -29.86 15.42
CA ALA A 150 -16.48 -29.78 15.92
C ALA A 150 -16.64 -29.09 17.30
N HIS A 151 -15.53 -28.77 17.96
CA HIS A 151 -15.47 -28.12 19.27
C HIS A 151 -14.79 -26.74 19.22
N ASP A 152 -14.72 -26.12 18.02
CA ASP A 152 -14.14 -24.80 17.79
C ASP A 152 -12.62 -24.72 18.05
N ARG A 153 -11.93 -25.86 18.17
CA ARG A 153 -10.47 -25.92 18.38
C ARG A 153 -9.74 -25.93 17.06
N PHE A 154 -8.55 -25.34 17.04
CA PHE A 154 -7.69 -25.36 15.86
C PHE A 154 -7.30 -26.80 15.47
N ASP A 155 -7.67 -27.21 14.25
CA ASP A 155 -7.38 -28.53 13.70
C ASP A 155 -6.05 -28.51 12.92
N THR A 156 -5.02 -29.04 13.58
CA THR A 156 -3.67 -29.16 12.98
C THR A 156 -3.61 -30.10 11.78
N HIS A 157 -4.50 -31.09 11.68
CA HIS A 157 -4.55 -32.00 10.56
C HIS A 157 -5.14 -31.31 9.32
N ALA A 158 -6.27 -30.60 9.49
CA ALA A 158 -6.82 -29.77 8.43
C ALA A 158 -5.81 -28.70 7.97
N ALA A 159 -5.14 -28.04 8.91
CA ALA A 159 -4.10 -27.05 8.59
C ALA A 159 -2.93 -27.68 7.81
N ARG A 160 -2.52 -28.90 8.17
CA ARG A 160 -1.47 -29.62 7.44
C ARG A 160 -1.87 -29.92 6.01
N ILE A 161 -3.10 -30.39 5.78
CA ILE A 161 -3.61 -30.64 4.43
C ILE A 161 -3.59 -29.36 3.60
N CYS A 162 -4.04 -28.22 4.15
CA CYS A 162 -3.96 -26.94 3.46
C CYS A 162 -2.52 -26.55 3.08
N LEU A 163 -1.56 -26.77 3.98
CA LEU A 163 -0.16 -26.50 3.73
C LEU A 163 0.41 -27.39 2.62
N ASP A 164 0.06 -28.67 2.62
CA ASP A 164 0.51 -29.63 1.60
C ASP A 164 -0.08 -29.27 0.23
N ILE A 165 -1.37 -28.90 0.15
CA ILE A 165 -2.01 -28.40 -1.10
C ILE A 165 -1.29 -27.16 -1.64
N VAL A 166 -1.04 -26.16 -0.79
CA VAL A 166 -0.33 -24.93 -1.21
C VAL A 166 1.11 -25.25 -1.60
N GLY A 167 1.79 -26.14 -0.88
CA GLY A 167 3.14 -26.57 -1.19
C GLY A 167 3.23 -27.24 -2.56
N ASP A 168 2.35 -28.19 -2.83
CA ASP A 168 2.29 -28.90 -4.12
C ASP A 168 1.98 -27.94 -5.27
N ASP A 169 0.99 -27.06 -5.10
CA ASP A 169 0.63 -26.05 -6.11
C ASP A 169 1.81 -25.12 -6.44
N LEU A 170 2.55 -24.66 -5.43
CA LEU A 170 3.75 -23.83 -5.63
C LEU A 170 4.87 -24.56 -6.40
N THR A 171 5.00 -25.88 -6.25
CA THR A 171 6.02 -26.65 -7.00
C THR A 171 5.63 -26.90 -8.45
N GLN A 172 4.32 -26.97 -8.75
CA GLN A 172 3.81 -27.28 -10.08
C GLN A 172 3.56 -26.03 -10.93
N ARG A 173 3.59 -24.85 -10.31
CA ARG A 173 3.31 -23.58 -10.99
C ARG A 173 4.40 -23.28 -12.03
N PRO A 174 4.07 -23.13 -13.33
CA PRO A 174 5.03 -22.58 -14.28
C PRO A 174 5.39 -21.17 -13.84
N VAL A 175 6.70 -20.89 -13.73
CA VAL A 175 7.22 -19.55 -13.40
C VAL A 175 6.59 -18.57 -14.39
N MET A 176 5.66 -17.75 -13.91
CA MET A 176 5.17 -16.62 -14.69
C MET A 176 6.40 -15.77 -15.00
N PRO A 177 6.66 -15.41 -16.28
CA PRO A 177 7.79 -14.55 -16.61
C PRO A 177 7.76 -13.36 -15.65
N PRO A 178 8.90 -13.00 -15.04
CA PRO A 178 8.95 -11.86 -14.14
C PRO A 178 8.29 -10.69 -14.86
N PRO A 179 7.41 -9.93 -14.19
CA PRO A 179 6.80 -8.77 -14.82
C PRO A 179 7.93 -7.96 -15.44
N ARG A 180 7.73 -7.48 -16.69
CA ARG A 180 8.65 -6.51 -17.29
C ARG A 180 8.98 -5.52 -16.19
N PRO A 181 10.27 -5.28 -15.87
CA PRO A 181 10.64 -4.49 -14.72
C PRO A 181 9.74 -3.27 -14.73
N ARG A 182 8.96 -3.10 -13.64
CA ARG A 182 8.13 -1.91 -13.49
C ARG A 182 9.05 -0.77 -13.91
N ARG A 183 8.65 0.02 -14.92
CA ARG A 183 9.24 1.34 -15.09
C ARG A 183 9.26 1.88 -13.67
N ARG A 184 10.47 2.16 -13.16
CA ARG A 184 10.67 2.62 -11.79
C ARG A 184 9.52 3.58 -11.52
N GLN A 185 8.84 3.36 -10.39
CA GLN A 185 7.88 4.30 -9.84
C GLN A 185 8.40 5.67 -10.23
N CYS A 186 7.74 6.37 -11.17
CA CYS A 186 8.25 7.65 -11.62
C CYS A 186 8.44 8.40 -10.32
N GLU A 187 9.69 8.67 -9.93
CA GLU A 187 9.87 9.66 -8.90
C GLU A 187 9.20 10.90 -9.46
N LEU A 188 8.67 11.79 -8.61
CA LEU A 188 8.10 13.06 -9.09
C LEU A 188 9.06 13.78 -10.09
N ILE A 189 10.36 13.47 -9.98
CA ILE A 189 11.48 13.76 -10.89
C ILE A 189 11.33 13.20 -12.31
N ASP A 190 10.90 11.95 -12.50
CA ASP A 190 10.77 11.34 -13.84
C ASP A 190 9.61 11.94 -14.64
N LEU A 191 8.62 12.54 -13.97
CA LEU A 191 7.52 13.27 -14.62
C LEU A 191 8.02 14.62 -15.18
N VAL A 192 8.94 15.29 -14.48
CA VAL A 192 9.56 16.55 -14.89
C VAL A 192 10.54 16.33 -16.04
N ASP A 193 11.34 15.24 -16.00
CA ASP A 193 12.29 14.92 -17.07
C ASP A 193 11.63 14.29 -18.32
N SER A 194 10.39 13.82 -18.23
CA SER A 194 9.68 13.20 -19.37
C SER A 194 9.18 14.18 -20.43
N GLY A 195 9.32 15.49 -20.21
CA GLY A 195 8.86 16.52 -21.16
C GLY A 195 7.34 16.56 -21.37
N LEU A 196 6.55 15.99 -20.43
CA LEU A 196 5.08 15.99 -20.47
C LEU A 196 4.44 17.28 -19.93
N THR A 197 5.23 18.23 -19.45
CA THR A 197 4.78 19.61 -19.18
C THR A 197 5.45 20.58 -20.15
N ARG A 198 5.00 20.59 -21.41
CA ARG A 198 5.33 21.66 -22.38
C ARG A 198 4.37 22.84 -22.27
N GLU A 199 3.95 23.15 -21.06
CA GLU A 199 3.30 24.42 -20.74
C GLU A 199 4.22 25.16 -19.77
N ASP A 200 4.95 26.16 -20.29
CA ASP A 200 5.97 26.95 -19.58
C ASP A 200 5.49 27.59 -18.25
N GLY A 201 4.18 27.56 -17.97
CA GLY A 201 3.58 28.04 -16.73
C GLY A 201 3.63 27.03 -15.57
N ALA A 202 3.33 25.75 -15.81
CA ALA A 202 3.20 24.75 -14.74
C ALA A 202 4.52 24.49 -14.00
N GLU A 203 5.63 24.55 -14.72
CA GLU A 203 6.96 24.38 -14.16
C GLU A 203 7.37 25.58 -13.27
N ARG A 204 6.99 26.80 -13.67
CA ARG A 204 7.22 28.02 -12.88
C ARG A 204 6.37 28.05 -11.63
N ASP A 205 5.11 27.61 -11.73
CA ASP A 205 4.18 27.56 -10.60
C ASP A 205 4.62 26.52 -9.56
N PHE A 206 5.08 25.36 -10.01
CA PHE A 206 5.65 24.33 -9.13
C PHE A 206 6.93 24.81 -8.44
N GLU A 207 7.83 25.47 -9.16
CA GLU A 207 9.03 26.07 -8.58
C GLU A 207 8.68 27.15 -7.54
N MET A 208 7.71 28.01 -7.85
CA MET A 208 7.24 29.05 -6.95
C MET A 208 6.61 28.45 -5.68
N MET A 209 5.86 27.36 -5.82
CA MET A 209 5.32 26.60 -4.68
C MET A 209 6.44 26.06 -3.78
N LEU A 210 7.47 25.44 -4.35
CA LEU A 210 8.62 24.94 -3.58
C LEU A 210 9.37 26.06 -2.86
N ARG A 211 9.60 27.21 -3.53
CA ARG A 211 10.26 28.37 -2.91
C ARG A 211 9.43 28.96 -1.76
N ARG A 212 8.11 29.03 -1.90
CA ARG A 212 7.20 29.47 -0.83
C ARG A 212 7.22 28.51 0.35
N LEU A 213 7.23 27.20 0.10
CA LEU A 213 7.30 26.18 1.14
C LEU A 213 8.63 26.25 1.91
N VAL A 214 9.77 26.41 1.24
CA VAL A 214 11.08 26.60 1.90
C VAL A 214 11.09 27.87 2.76
N HIS A 215 10.54 28.98 2.24
CA HIS A 215 10.47 30.23 2.98
C HIS A 215 9.57 30.13 4.22
N ALA A 216 8.36 29.60 4.05
CA ALA A 216 7.37 29.46 5.13
C ALA A 216 7.81 28.50 6.25
N THR A 217 8.75 27.60 5.96
CA THR A 217 9.23 26.60 6.91
C THR A 217 10.60 26.92 7.49
N ARG A 218 11.22 28.05 7.15
CA ARG A 218 12.62 28.38 7.50
C ARG A 218 12.89 28.35 9.01
N ASP A 219 11.97 28.89 9.81
CA ASP A 219 12.16 29.10 11.24
C ASP A 219 11.54 27.98 12.10
N SER A 220 10.94 26.96 11.46
CA SER A 220 10.38 25.82 12.18
C SER A 220 11.48 24.94 12.76
N LEU A 221 11.35 24.63 14.06
CA LEU A 221 12.19 23.69 14.80
C LEU A 221 11.62 22.25 14.77
N ASP A 222 10.48 22.02 14.14
CA ASP A 222 9.86 20.70 14.02
C ASP A 222 10.72 19.78 13.09
N PRO A 223 11.17 18.61 13.56
CA PRO A 223 11.98 17.67 12.76
C PRO A 223 11.30 17.19 11.47
N HIS A 224 9.97 17.03 11.46
CA HIS A 224 9.21 16.65 10.27
C HIS A 224 9.17 17.79 9.26
N VAL A 225 8.96 19.03 9.72
CA VAL A 225 9.00 20.22 8.86
C VAL A 225 10.40 20.43 8.28
N ALA A 226 11.45 20.22 9.06
CA ALA A 226 12.82 20.27 8.58
C ALA A 226 13.13 19.20 7.51
N THR A 227 12.52 18.02 7.60
CA THR A 227 12.66 16.95 6.61
C THR A 227 11.98 17.32 5.28
N VAL A 228 10.77 17.87 5.35
CA VAL A 228 10.02 18.34 4.17
C VAL A 228 10.75 19.51 3.49
N ARG A 229 11.23 20.48 4.27
CA ARG A 229 12.05 21.61 3.77
C ARG A 229 13.30 21.12 3.02
N ARG A 230 14.04 20.17 3.60
CA ARG A 230 15.26 19.59 2.99
C ARG A 230 14.96 18.88 1.66
N ARG A 231 13.81 18.21 1.54
CA ARG A 231 13.36 17.61 0.27
C ARG A 231 13.08 18.67 -0.79
N ALA A 232 12.40 19.75 -0.43
CA ALA A 232 12.11 20.86 -1.35
C ALA A 232 13.39 21.58 -1.81
N GLU A 233 14.35 21.83 -0.90
CA GLU A 233 15.67 22.40 -1.22
C GLU A 233 16.45 21.52 -2.20
N ASN A 234 16.46 20.19 -1.98
CA ASN A 234 17.12 19.25 -2.88
C ASN A 234 16.50 19.24 -4.30
N LEU A 235 15.18 19.36 -4.41
CA LEU A 235 14.50 19.45 -5.70
C LEU A 235 14.87 20.74 -6.45
N LEU A 236 14.93 21.88 -5.73
CA LEU A 236 15.36 23.16 -6.30
C LEU A 236 16.83 23.14 -6.76
N LEU A 237 17.72 22.50 -6.00
CA LEU A 237 19.14 22.37 -6.33
C LEU A 237 19.36 21.52 -7.60
N ARG A 238 18.65 20.39 -7.71
CA ARG A 238 18.78 19.47 -8.86
C ARG A 238 18.34 20.11 -10.19
N LYS A 239 17.34 20.99 -10.16
CA LYS A 239 16.94 21.79 -11.32
C LYS A 239 18.04 22.77 -11.74
N GLY A 240 18.71 23.40 -10.78
CA GLY A 240 19.86 24.28 -11.04
C GLY A 240 21.06 23.57 -11.68
N THR A 241 21.20 22.27 -11.45
CA THR A 241 22.26 21.43 -12.06
C THR A 241 21.88 20.81 -13.41
N ALA A 242 20.61 20.85 -13.81
CA ALA A 242 20.10 20.35 -15.09
C ALA A 242 20.19 21.38 -16.23
N ASN A 243 21.09 22.37 -16.13
CA ASN A 243 21.39 23.29 -17.21
C ASN A 243 22.76 22.93 -17.82
N PRO A 244 22.82 22.17 -18.93
CA PRO A 244 24.06 22.01 -19.65
C PRO A 244 24.37 23.30 -20.40
N LEU A 245 25.57 23.82 -20.14
CA LEU A 245 26.28 24.82 -20.95
C LEU A 245 25.70 26.25 -20.91
N ARG A 246 26.22 27.05 -19.97
CA ARG A 246 26.64 28.40 -20.33
C ARG A 246 27.67 28.28 -21.46
N SER A 247 27.27 28.52 -22.70
CA SER A 247 28.20 28.89 -23.75
C SER A 247 28.62 30.35 -23.52
N ASP A 248 29.69 30.54 -22.77
CA ASP A 248 30.44 31.78 -22.82
C ASP A 248 31.18 31.85 -24.17
N ALA A 249 30.83 32.89 -24.92
CA ALA A 249 31.70 33.74 -25.71
C ALA A 249 32.50 33.18 -26.92
N THR A 250 32.32 33.92 -28.03
CA THR A 250 33.24 34.15 -29.15
C THR A 250 33.37 33.08 -30.25
N ALA A 251 32.55 33.26 -31.29
CA ALA A 251 32.87 32.81 -32.65
C ALA A 251 33.90 33.75 -33.29
N PRO A 252 34.92 33.23 -34.00
CA PRO A 252 35.46 33.85 -35.19
C PRO A 252 34.77 33.26 -36.43
N GLN A 253 34.20 34.14 -37.25
CA GLN A 253 33.66 33.80 -38.57
C GLN A 253 34.80 33.27 -39.46
N VAL A 254 34.62 32.07 -40.04
CA VAL A 254 35.43 31.60 -41.17
C VAL A 254 34.52 31.50 -42.39
N ALA A 255 34.81 32.34 -43.38
CA ALA A 255 34.12 32.41 -44.65
C ALA A 255 34.37 31.16 -45.49
N ILE A 256 33.30 30.51 -45.97
CA ILE A 256 33.38 29.45 -46.98
C ILE A 256 32.92 30.03 -48.32
N LYS A 257 33.87 30.20 -49.24
CA LYS A 257 33.64 30.53 -50.65
C LYS A 257 32.86 29.40 -51.33
N ARG A 258 31.79 29.75 -52.07
CA ARG A 258 31.12 28.85 -53.01
C ARG A 258 31.99 28.63 -54.26
N PRO A 259 32.07 27.42 -54.83
CA PRO A 259 32.66 27.24 -56.16
C PRO A 259 31.63 27.57 -57.26
N ASN A 260 32.13 28.22 -58.31
CA ASN A 260 31.40 28.56 -59.54
C ASN A 260 31.24 27.31 -60.44
N PRO A 261 30.21 27.26 -61.30
CA PRO A 261 29.98 26.11 -62.16
C PRO A 261 30.78 26.24 -63.46
N HIS A 262 31.53 25.19 -63.80
CA HIS A 262 31.94 24.85 -65.16
C HIS A 262 31.88 23.34 -65.32
#